data_AF-A0A0F2Q8K1-F1
#
_entry.id   AF-A0A0F2Q8K1-F1
#
_cell.length_a   1.000
_cell.length_b   1.000
_cell.length_c   1.000
_cell.angle_alpha   90.00
_cell.angle_beta   90.00
_cell.angle_gamma   90.00
#
_symmetry.space_group_name_H-M   'P 1'
#
loop_
_entity.id
_entity.type
_entity.pdbx_description
1 polymer ?
#
loop_
_entity_poly.entity_id
_entity_poly.type
_entity_poly.pdbx_seq_one_letter_code
_entity_poly.pdbx_strand_id
1 'polypeptide(L)'
;MKNNQLIIMSIDNNYTVGYSADGHFIKIPKKPSHKIGQIIHYQSAKTGLRKPWGMAVAAAILLVFFTGLLNPFFTKEAAAAYLSMGLTTGSLEIWTDDNNRVIKTNYTSSLEDLKQHDLKGKDIYEAMSVLALEAKKSGLITEDENNILLIDLVDLEKSTNLLYIRG
;
A
#
# COMPACT_ATOMS: atom_id res chain seq x y z
N MET A 1 -25.94 -52.73 8.79
CA MET A 1 -24.55 -52.38 9.11
C MET A 1 -23.73 -52.59 7.84
N LYS A 2 -23.05 -51.56 7.31
CA LYS A 2 -22.22 -51.73 6.08
C LYS A 2 -20.98 -52.54 6.42
N ASN A 3 -20.76 -53.65 5.71
CA ASN A 3 -19.62 -54.54 5.87
C ASN A 3 -18.39 -53.88 5.22
N ASN A 4 -17.57 -53.18 6.00
CA ASN A 4 -16.36 -52.54 5.49
C ASN A 4 -15.19 -53.53 5.50
N GLN A 5 -15.17 -54.43 4.52
CA GLN A 5 -14.08 -55.37 4.30
C GLN A 5 -13.01 -54.77 3.39
N LEU A 6 -11.74 -55.02 3.71
CA LEU A 6 -10.59 -54.67 2.88
C LEU A 6 -9.76 -55.92 2.56
N ILE A 7 -9.34 -56.05 1.31
CA ILE A 7 -8.33 -57.04 0.88
C ILE A 7 -6.96 -56.35 0.94
N ILE A 8 -6.03 -56.88 1.72
CA ILE A 8 -4.67 -56.33 1.80
C ILE A 8 -3.95 -56.58 0.48
N MET A 9 -3.51 -55.53 -0.20
CA MET A 9 -2.83 -55.62 -1.50
C MET A 9 -1.31 -55.40 -1.39
N SER A 10 -0.87 -54.52 -0.49
CA SER A 10 0.56 -54.30 -0.24
C SER A 10 0.84 -53.92 1.21
N ILE A 11 2.06 -54.22 1.66
CA ILE A 11 2.54 -53.87 2.99
C ILE A 11 3.86 -53.13 2.82
N ASP A 12 3.86 -51.85 3.16
CA ASP A 12 5.05 -51.01 3.18
C ASP A 12 5.68 -50.99 4.59
N ASN A 13 6.74 -50.21 4.76
CA ASN A 13 7.41 -50.08 6.05
C ASN A 13 6.50 -49.48 7.13
N ASN A 14 5.69 -48.47 6.77
CA ASN A 14 4.94 -47.66 7.73
C ASN A 14 3.41 -47.84 7.65
N TYR A 15 2.88 -48.49 6.63
CA TYR A 15 1.44 -48.68 6.44
C TYR A 15 1.12 -49.92 5.61
N THR A 16 -0.14 -50.33 5.63
CA THR A 16 -0.71 -51.38 4.78
C THR A 16 -1.72 -50.76 3.83
N VAL A 17 -1.73 -51.18 2.57
CA VAL A 17 -2.73 -50.75 1.59
C VAL A 17 -3.76 -51.86 1.43
N GLY A 18 -5.02 -51.54 1.73
CA GLY A 18 -6.17 -52.41 1.49
C GLY A 18 -7.03 -51.90 0.35
N TYR A 19 -7.70 -52.81 -0.36
CA TYR A 19 -8.69 -52.50 -1.40
C TYR A 19 -10.08 -52.85 -0.89
N SER A 20 -10.99 -51.88 -0.91
CA SER A 20 -12.36 -52.04 -0.42
C SER A 20 -13.29 -52.62 -1.50
N ALA A 21 -14.41 -53.19 -1.06
CA ALA A 21 -15.47 -53.62 -1.95
C ALA A 21 -16.04 -52.48 -2.83
N ASP A 22 -15.94 -51.23 -2.34
CA ASP A 22 -16.35 -50.03 -3.08
C ASP A 22 -15.29 -49.57 -4.11
N GLY A 23 -14.23 -50.35 -4.32
CA GLY A 23 -13.21 -50.08 -5.33
C GLY A 23 -12.14 -49.06 -4.90
N HIS A 24 -12.04 -48.73 -3.62
CA HIS A 24 -11.11 -47.72 -3.12
C HIS A 24 -9.87 -48.37 -2.48
N PHE A 25 -8.70 -47.76 -2.73
CA PHE A 25 -7.48 -48.07 -1.99
C PHE A 25 -7.41 -47.25 -0.70
N ILE A 26 -7.25 -47.92 0.43
CA ILE A 26 -7.22 -47.30 1.76
C ILE A 26 -5.92 -47.67 2.44
N LYS A 27 -5.19 -46.64 2.91
CA LYS A 27 -4.01 -46.80 3.75
C LYS A 27 -4.44 -46.97 5.21
N ILE A 28 -3.98 -48.04 5.84
CA ILE A 28 -4.23 -48.32 7.26
C ILE A 28 -2.91 -48.50 8.00
N PRO A 29 -2.87 -48.25 9.32
CA PRO A 29 -1.68 -48.52 10.12
C PRO A 29 -1.22 -49.97 9.97
N LYS A 30 0.08 -50.18 9.77
CA LYS A 30 0.66 -51.52 9.66
C LYS A 30 0.50 -52.25 10.99
N LYS A 31 -0.01 -53.48 10.94
CA LYS A 31 -0.03 -54.40 12.08
C LYS A 31 0.81 -55.63 11.75
N PRO A 32 1.50 -56.24 12.72
CA PRO A 32 2.26 -57.47 12.49
C PRO A 32 1.43 -58.63 11.93
N SER A 33 0.12 -58.63 12.20
CA SER A 33 -0.82 -59.65 11.73
C SER A 33 -1.27 -59.47 10.28
N HIS A 34 -0.94 -58.38 9.61
CA HIS A 34 -1.34 -58.11 8.23
C HIS A 34 -0.56 -58.99 7.24
N LYS A 35 -1.28 -59.64 6.32
CA LYS A 35 -0.71 -60.42 5.21
C LYS A 35 -1.35 -60.01 3.88
N ILE A 36 -0.56 -60.00 2.81
CA ILE A 36 -1.08 -59.75 1.45
C ILE A 36 -2.10 -60.85 1.08
N GLY A 37 -3.23 -60.45 0.50
CA GLY A 37 -4.36 -61.31 0.16
C GLY A 37 -5.36 -61.54 1.30
N GLN A 38 -5.07 -61.10 2.53
CA GLN A 38 -5.96 -61.26 3.67
C GLN A 38 -7.13 -60.27 3.62
N ILE A 39 -8.32 -60.75 3.97
CA ILE A 39 -9.51 -59.90 4.18
C ILE A 39 -9.56 -59.47 5.66
N ILE A 40 -9.70 -58.17 5.91
CA ILE A 40 -9.85 -57.61 7.25
C ILE A 40 -11.11 -56.74 7.35
N HIS A 41 -11.70 -56.67 8.53
CA HIS A 41 -12.77 -55.73 8.83
C HIS A 41 -12.16 -54.41 9.28
N TYR A 42 -12.42 -53.34 8.51
CA TYR A 42 -11.88 -52.02 8.78
C TYR A 42 -12.98 -51.07 9.23
N GLN A 43 -12.88 -50.61 10.48
CA GLN A 43 -13.68 -49.50 10.95
C GLN A 43 -12.88 -48.22 10.73
N SER A 44 -13.36 -47.37 9.81
CA SER A 44 -12.77 -46.05 9.60
C SER A 44 -12.87 -45.27 10.89
N ALA A 45 -11.75 -45.13 11.61
CA ALA A 45 -11.67 -44.21 12.72
C ALA A 45 -11.90 -42.81 12.13
N LYS A 46 -12.98 -42.15 12.52
CA LYS A 46 -13.18 -40.72 12.25
C LYS A 46 -12.06 -39.99 13.01
N THR A 47 -10.94 -39.73 12.35
CA THR A 47 -9.82 -39.01 12.94
C THR A 47 -10.29 -37.61 13.32
N GLY A 48 -10.07 -37.27 14.59
CA GLY A 48 -10.60 -36.09 15.26
C GLY A 48 -10.23 -34.77 14.61
N LEU A 49 -10.97 -33.74 15.03
CA LEU A 49 -10.80 -32.33 14.72
C LEU A 49 -9.34 -31.97 14.40
N ARG A 50 -9.09 -31.62 13.14
CA ARG A 50 -7.84 -30.95 12.73
C ARG A 50 -7.76 -29.62 13.47
N LYS A 51 -6.68 -29.44 14.23
CA LYS A 51 -6.30 -28.17 14.86
C LYS A 51 -6.28 -27.07 13.78
N PRO A 52 -6.94 -25.91 13.99
CA PRO A 52 -7.14 -24.94 12.91
C PRO A 52 -5.88 -24.10 12.67
N TRP A 53 -4.91 -24.67 11.97
CA TRP A 53 -3.76 -23.91 11.48
C TRP A 53 -4.14 -22.89 10.38
N GLY A 54 -5.35 -23.01 9.82
CA GLY A 54 -5.89 -22.08 8.82
C GLY A 54 -6.33 -20.71 9.34
N MET A 55 -6.62 -20.57 10.65
CA MET A 55 -7.04 -19.26 11.20
C MET A 55 -5.90 -18.24 11.20
N ALA A 56 -4.66 -18.67 11.46
CA ALA A 56 -3.51 -17.78 11.45
C ALA A 56 -3.19 -17.27 10.04
N VAL A 57 -3.35 -18.12 9.02
CA VAL A 57 -3.12 -17.76 7.61
C VAL A 57 -4.19 -16.79 7.12
N ALA A 58 -5.45 -17.02 7.45
CA ALA A 58 -6.54 -16.12 7.08
C ALA A 58 -6.39 -14.72 7.70
N ALA A 59 -5.96 -14.65 8.97
CA ALA A 59 -5.70 -13.38 9.65
C ALA A 59 -4.51 -12.62 9.03
N ALA A 60 -3.43 -13.33 8.63
CA ALA A 60 -2.28 -12.71 7.98
C ALA A 60 -2.62 -12.14 6.60
N ILE A 61 -3.42 -12.86 5.80
CA ILE A 61 -3.90 -12.37 4.50
C ILE A 61 -4.76 -11.13 4.68
N LEU A 62 -5.72 -11.15 5.60
CA LEU A 62 -6.53 -9.97 5.92
C LEU A 62 -5.66 -8.78 6.34
N LEU A 63 -4.64 -8.99 7.17
CA LEU A 63 -3.76 -7.91 7.63
C LEU A 63 -2.96 -7.29 6.46
N VAL A 64 -2.44 -8.11 5.53
CA VAL A 64 -1.76 -7.61 4.31
C VAL A 64 -2.72 -6.84 3.40
N PHE A 65 -3.97 -7.30 3.26
CA PHE A 65 -4.97 -6.56 2.49
C PHE A 65 -5.32 -5.22 3.16
N PHE A 66 -5.46 -5.17 4.49
CA PHE A 66 -5.72 -3.93 5.21
C PHE A 66 -4.53 -2.98 5.19
N THR A 67 -3.29 -3.45 5.35
CA THR A 67 -2.11 -2.57 5.28
C THR A 67 -1.82 -2.10 3.85
N GLY A 68 -2.09 -2.95 2.84
CA GLY A 68 -1.98 -2.57 1.42
C GLY A 68 -3.01 -1.53 0.98
N LEU A 69 -4.26 -1.65 1.45
CA LEU A 69 -5.35 -0.72 1.12
C LEU A 69 -5.33 0.59 1.92
N LEU A 70 -4.65 0.62 3.08
CA LEU A 70 -4.48 1.84 3.90
C LEU A 70 -3.24 2.65 3.51
N ASN A 71 -2.40 2.17 2.60
CA ASN A 71 -1.21 2.88 2.15
C ASN A 71 -1.44 4.17 1.32
N PRO A 72 -2.57 4.41 0.61
CA PRO A 72 -2.75 5.70 -0.09
C PRO A 72 -2.95 6.88 0.88
N PHE A 73 -3.18 6.62 2.17
CA PHE A 73 -3.23 7.68 3.20
C PHE A 73 -1.85 8.04 3.78
N PHE A 74 -0.81 7.23 3.51
CA PHE A 74 0.54 7.44 4.04
C PHE A 74 1.57 7.88 3.00
N THR A 75 1.19 7.97 1.72
CA THR A 75 1.98 8.73 0.75
C THR A 75 1.84 10.20 1.09
N LYS A 76 2.78 10.73 1.88
CA LYS A 76 2.99 12.18 1.95
C LYS A 76 3.19 12.66 0.52
N GLU A 77 2.30 13.53 0.04
CA GLU A 77 2.43 14.17 -1.27
C GLU A 77 3.86 14.74 -1.36
N ALA A 78 4.67 14.17 -2.24
CA ALA A 78 6.01 14.64 -2.49
C ALA A 78 5.91 15.87 -3.40
N ALA A 79 6.65 16.93 -3.07
CA ALA A 79 6.71 18.08 -3.94
C ALA A 79 7.49 17.72 -5.22
N ALA A 80 6.84 17.90 -6.37
CA ALA A 80 7.44 17.76 -7.69
C ALA A 80 8.19 19.03 -8.10
N ALA A 81 7.65 20.19 -7.74
CA ALA A 81 8.25 21.48 -8.02
C ALA A 81 8.07 22.47 -6.87
N TYR A 82 9.02 23.39 -6.79
CA TYR A 82 9.09 24.48 -5.82
C TYR A 82 9.14 25.82 -6.54
N LEU A 83 8.24 26.72 -6.17
CA LEU A 83 8.17 28.09 -6.65
C LEU A 83 8.40 29.04 -5.48
N SER A 84 9.41 29.90 -5.59
CA SER A 84 9.61 31.01 -4.66
C SER A 84 9.32 32.33 -5.37
N MET A 85 8.55 33.18 -4.73
CA MET A 85 8.19 34.50 -5.20
C MET A 85 8.58 35.54 -4.15
N GLY A 86 9.50 36.42 -4.51
CA GLY A 86 9.86 37.61 -3.73
C GLY A 86 9.11 38.83 -4.24
N LEU A 87 8.46 39.53 -3.32
CA LEU A 87 7.90 40.87 -3.49
C LEU A 87 8.74 41.85 -2.67
N THR A 88 8.65 43.15 -2.98
CA THR A 88 9.35 44.21 -2.24
C THR A 88 9.13 44.13 -0.72
N THR A 89 7.95 43.69 -0.28
CA THR A 89 7.55 43.66 1.12
C THR A 89 7.62 42.28 1.77
N GLY A 90 7.91 41.20 1.04
CA GLY A 90 7.89 39.84 1.59
C GLY A 90 8.15 38.74 0.57
N SER A 91 8.06 37.48 0.99
CA SER A 91 8.19 36.34 0.08
C SER A 91 7.14 35.26 0.34
N LEU A 92 6.83 34.54 -0.73
CA LEU A 92 5.89 33.44 -0.78
C LEU A 92 6.59 32.24 -1.40
N GLU A 93 6.43 31.08 -0.77
CA GLU A 93 6.95 29.81 -1.25
C GLU A 93 5.78 28.85 -1.48
N ILE A 94 5.75 28.19 -2.64
CA ILE A 94 4.70 27.27 -3.06
C ILE A 94 5.34 25.95 -3.47
N TRP A 95 4.84 24.85 -2.94
CA TRP A 95 5.19 23.51 -3.38
C TRP A 95 4.01 22.89 -4.11
N THR A 96 4.31 22.22 -5.22
CA THR A 96 3.30 21.58 -6.07
C THR A 96 3.59 20.08 -6.24
N ASP A 97 2.53 19.29 -6.44
CA ASP A 97 2.64 17.89 -6.83
C ASP A 97 2.88 17.72 -8.34
N ASP A 98 2.99 16.46 -8.80
CA ASP A 98 3.21 16.12 -10.21
C ASP A 98 2.05 16.56 -11.14
N ASN A 99 0.89 16.91 -10.56
CA ASN A 99 -0.29 17.38 -11.28
C ASN A 99 -0.43 18.91 -11.23
N ASN A 100 0.63 19.64 -10.85
CA ASN A 100 0.66 21.09 -10.66
C ASN A 100 -0.32 21.60 -9.59
N ARG A 101 -0.72 20.76 -8.63
CA ARG A 101 -1.59 21.17 -7.53
C ARG A 101 -0.78 21.62 -6.34
N VAL A 102 -1.21 22.69 -5.69
CA VAL A 102 -0.55 23.23 -4.50
C VAL A 102 -0.72 22.28 -3.31
N ILE A 103 0.38 21.79 -2.76
CA ILE A 103 0.36 20.89 -1.59
C ILE A 103 0.76 21.61 -0.30
N LYS A 104 1.52 22.70 -0.44
CA LYS A 104 2.00 23.53 0.67
C LYS A 104 2.28 24.95 0.19
N THR A 105 2.05 25.89 1.09
CA THR A 105 2.42 27.30 0.94
C THR A 105 3.08 27.81 2.20
N ASN A 106 4.07 28.69 2.07
CA ASN A 106 4.70 29.38 3.19
C ASN A 106 4.81 30.86 2.86
N TYR A 107 4.53 31.71 3.84
CA TYR A 107 4.46 33.16 3.68
C TYR A 107 5.36 33.81 4.72
N THR A 108 6.03 34.90 4.35
CA THR A 108 6.63 35.80 5.35
C THR A 108 5.53 36.49 6.17
N SER A 109 5.88 36.92 7.38
CA SER A 109 4.96 37.62 8.31
C SER A 109 4.39 38.93 7.76
N SER A 110 5.00 39.50 6.72
CA SER A 110 4.50 40.68 6.02
C SER A 110 3.39 40.39 5.00
N LEU A 111 3.10 39.12 4.73
CA LEU A 111 2.11 38.66 3.75
C LEU A 111 0.97 37.86 4.40
N GLU A 112 0.70 38.06 5.71
CA GLU A 112 -0.34 37.30 6.41
C GLU A 112 -1.75 37.52 5.87
N ASP A 113 -2.02 38.69 5.29
CA ASP A 113 -3.30 38.97 4.63
C ASP A 113 -3.55 38.05 3.43
N LEU A 114 -2.50 37.55 2.78
CA LEU A 114 -2.60 36.58 1.69
C LEU A 114 -2.89 35.15 2.20
N LYS A 115 -2.70 34.85 3.49
CA LYS A 115 -2.99 33.52 4.09
C LYS A 115 -4.49 33.21 4.18
N GLN A 116 -5.36 34.21 3.98
CA GLN A 116 -6.80 34.05 4.14
C GLN A 116 -7.44 33.17 3.06
N HIS A 117 -6.73 32.89 1.98
CA HIS A 117 -7.20 32.06 0.88
C HIS A 117 -6.66 30.64 0.97
N ASP A 118 -7.56 29.65 0.89
CA ASP A 118 -7.16 28.25 0.79
C ASP A 118 -6.62 27.97 -0.61
N LEU A 119 -5.29 27.99 -0.73
CA LEU A 119 -4.60 27.66 -1.98
C LEU A 119 -4.39 26.15 -2.13
N LYS A 120 -4.52 25.37 -1.06
CA LYS A 120 -4.18 23.95 -1.09
C LYS A 120 -5.14 23.18 -1.99
N GLY A 121 -4.60 22.30 -2.83
CA GLY A 121 -5.33 21.47 -3.78
C GLY A 121 -5.75 22.18 -5.08
N LYS A 122 -5.58 23.52 -5.16
CA LYS A 122 -5.78 24.28 -6.40
C LYS A 122 -4.67 24.02 -7.39
N ASP A 123 -4.98 24.13 -8.67
CA ASP A 123 -3.99 24.21 -9.73
C ASP A 123 -3.13 25.49 -9.56
N ILE A 124 -1.84 25.41 -9.87
CA ILE A 124 -0.89 26.51 -9.67
C ILE A 124 -1.30 27.79 -10.41
N TYR A 125 -1.89 27.71 -11.60
CA TYR A 125 -2.34 28.89 -12.34
C TYR A 125 -3.54 29.55 -11.67
N GLU A 126 -4.46 28.74 -11.12
CA GLU A 126 -5.58 29.22 -10.33
C GLU A 126 -5.08 29.89 -9.04
N ALA A 127 -4.18 29.22 -8.31
CA ALA A 127 -3.59 29.76 -7.09
C ALA A 127 -2.86 31.09 -7.36
N MET A 128 -2.09 31.17 -8.44
CA MET A 128 -1.41 32.40 -8.83
C MET A 128 -2.37 33.52 -9.21
N SER A 129 -3.48 33.21 -9.87
CA SER A 129 -4.50 34.19 -10.23
C SER A 129 -5.17 34.78 -8.98
N VAL A 130 -5.46 33.94 -7.98
CA VAL A 130 -5.99 34.37 -6.68
C VAL A 130 -4.98 35.27 -5.96
N LEU A 131 -3.72 34.85 -5.91
CA LEU A 131 -2.64 35.62 -5.27
C LEU A 131 -2.41 36.98 -5.93
N ALA A 132 -2.38 37.04 -7.26
CA ALA A 132 -2.19 38.30 -7.98
C ALA A 132 -3.36 39.27 -7.74
N LEU A 133 -4.59 38.76 -7.74
CA LEU A 133 -5.78 39.57 -7.45
C LEU A 133 -5.75 40.10 -6.02
N GLU A 134 -5.39 39.27 -5.06
CA GLU A 134 -5.33 39.67 -3.64
C GLU A 134 -4.17 40.64 -3.38
N ALA A 135 -2.99 40.38 -3.93
CA ALA A 135 -1.85 41.28 -3.82
C ALA A 135 -2.15 42.67 -4.41
N LYS A 136 -2.93 42.75 -5.49
CA LYS A 136 -3.42 44.04 -6.02
C LYS A 136 -4.40 44.71 -5.06
N LYS A 137 -5.37 43.98 -4.50
CA LYS A 137 -6.35 44.52 -3.54
C LYS A 137 -5.69 45.02 -2.25
N SER A 138 -4.69 44.31 -1.76
CA SER A 138 -3.93 44.67 -0.56
C SER A 138 -2.88 45.76 -0.81
N GLY A 139 -2.74 46.24 -2.05
CA GLY A 139 -1.75 47.27 -2.41
C GLY A 139 -0.29 46.79 -2.34
N LEU A 140 -0.06 45.48 -2.31
CA LEU A 140 1.27 44.87 -2.34
C LEU A 140 1.90 44.94 -3.73
N ILE A 141 1.07 45.03 -4.76
CA ILE A 141 1.47 45.32 -6.14
C ILE A 141 0.73 46.60 -6.55
N THR A 142 1.49 47.66 -6.80
CA THR A 142 0.96 48.93 -7.30
C THR A 142 1.23 49.07 -8.81
N GLU A 143 0.59 50.03 -9.45
CA GLU A 143 0.86 50.34 -10.87
C GLU A 143 2.11 51.22 -11.04
N ASP A 144 2.80 51.56 -9.94
CA ASP A 144 4.03 52.35 -9.94
C ASP A 144 5.24 51.50 -10.34
N GLU A 145 6.22 52.12 -10.99
CA GLU A 145 7.38 51.45 -11.64
C GLU A 145 8.38 50.78 -10.67
N ASN A 146 8.15 50.81 -9.35
CA ASN A 146 9.10 50.34 -8.34
C ASN A 146 8.79 48.94 -7.77
N ASN A 147 7.86 48.19 -8.37
CA ASN A 147 7.54 46.84 -7.91
C ASN A 147 8.51 45.82 -8.51
N ILE A 148 9.38 45.27 -7.67
CA ILE A 148 10.29 44.20 -8.06
C ILE A 148 9.63 42.87 -7.71
N LEU A 149 9.45 42.04 -8.74
CA LEU A 149 8.99 40.66 -8.62
C LEU A 149 10.15 39.73 -8.94
N LEU A 150 10.60 38.97 -7.93
CA LEU A 150 11.59 37.92 -8.10
C LEU A 150 10.87 36.57 -8.12
N ILE A 151 11.14 35.76 -9.14
CA ILE A 151 10.55 34.43 -9.27
C ILE A 151 11.68 33.42 -9.45
N ASP A 152 11.70 32.41 -8.60
CA ASP A 152 12.58 31.26 -8.71
C ASP A 152 11.74 29.98 -8.82
N LEU A 153 12.07 29.14 -9.80
CA LEU A 153 11.38 27.89 -10.07
C LEU A 153 12.39 26.75 -10.08
N VAL A 154 12.19 25.79 -9.16
CA VAL A 154 13.04 24.61 -9.04
C VAL A 154 12.19 23.37 -9.30
N ASP A 155 12.57 22.63 -10.35
CA ASP A 155 12.09 21.29 -10.65
C ASP A 155 12.83 20.28 -9.74
N LEU A 156 12.11 19.68 -8.79
CA LEU A 156 12.69 18.80 -7.76
C LEU A 156 12.93 17.38 -8.28
N GLU A 157 12.20 16.97 -9.33
CA GLU A 157 12.37 15.68 -10.00
C GLU A 157 13.69 15.65 -10.79
N LYS A 158 14.07 16.76 -11.43
CA LYS A 158 15.34 16.85 -12.16
C LYS A 158 16.56 17.07 -11.28
N SER A 159 16.41 17.75 -10.14
CA SER A 159 17.55 18.10 -9.27
C SER A 159 18.02 16.95 -8.38
N THR A 160 17.21 15.91 -8.15
CA THR A 160 17.64 14.67 -7.47
C THR A 160 18.61 13.82 -8.30
N ASN A 161 18.64 13.98 -9.63
CA ASN A 161 19.57 13.27 -10.52
C ASN A 161 21.00 13.87 -10.54
N LEU A 162 21.23 15.00 -9.88
CA LEU A 162 22.54 15.68 -9.85
C LEU A 162 23.34 15.44 -8.55
N LEU A 163 22.78 14.71 -7.57
CA LEU A 163 23.42 14.46 -6.28
C LEU A 163 24.01 13.04 -6.16
N TYR A 164 24.80 12.63 -7.14
CA TYR A 164 25.76 11.53 -7.02
C TYR A 164 27.11 11.93 -7.62
N ILE A 165 27.82 12.84 -6.96
CA ILE A 165 29.28 12.90 -7.07
C ILE A 165 29.84 12.64 -5.68
N ARG A 166 30.22 11.38 -5.46
CA ARG A 166 31.16 10.98 -4.41
C ARG A 166 32.50 11.64 -4.69
N GLY A 167 33.04 12.33 -3.69
CA GLY A 167 34.42 12.77 -3.57
C GLY A 167 34.68 13.07 -2.11
#